data_AF-A0A1Q5FLZ2-F1
#
_entry.id   AF-A0A1Q5FLZ2-F1
#
_cell.length_a   1.000
_cell.length_b   1.000
_cell.length_c   1.000
_cell.angle_alpha   90.00
_cell.angle_beta   90.00
_cell.angle_gamma   90.00
#
_symmetry.space_group_name_H-M   'P 1'
#
loop_
_entity.id
_entity.type
_entity.pdbx_description
1 polymer ?
#
loop_
_entity_poly.entity_id
_entity_poly.type
_entity_poly.pdbx_seq_one_letter_code
_entity_poly.pdbx_strand_id
1 'polypeptide(L)'
;MAVVASVATGAATTGTAHASAVRPARPIQDATLWREFTASPLTHPQIPFVGRAGYRAGSGLPRRGGRDLVIDVVRDHGARPDGSADAAAAINRAIAAAGERGGGTVTIPAGTYRIDDVIRIGHSDVVVRGAGSGATTLYATRSLTELIGVYGSRYGGDKSSWSWAGGLIWLCPKDRWASLTDAIRAREWPFEGWTGNRRDAWRTLAVPAPARRGDRTVTVADARNLRPGRLVLLRLADHTGHTLLQHMAGDGAGARAYAWADKTKLTSYVPYEWPVRVAGVRGRRITLERPLPLDLRPEWDPRLTTLVTPLTGSGVEGLTLEAAEKPQAPHLLDQGINGLAFQCAYDCWADDVTVRHVDNGFGLIGASACTLRRTKVEGRGAHHPYYCREGSHDNLVEDFTIAARTTPAPAGTQLHGINVEGLSSYNVWSRGRMETGTFDSHRGMPFANVRTDITVNNDGVHGGDASAGPLFGARFTHWNIRVTNERAGLMKIDGLAPYGATVGINEVREFGQIDVPDFPGDLHARLEAYGSPATVRPANLYEAQRGVRLR
;
A
#
# COMPACT_ATOMS: atom_id res chain seq x y z
N MET A 1 -39.40 4.15 -80.58
CA MET A 1 -39.05 2.87 -79.93
C MET A 1 -39.10 3.08 -78.43
N ALA A 2 -40.21 2.67 -77.81
CA ALA A 2 -40.41 2.68 -76.37
C ALA A 2 -40.23 1.25 -75.89
N VAL A 3 -39.39 1.02 -74.88
CA VAL A 3 -39.25 -0.30 -74.25
C VAL A 3 -39.65 -0.17 -72.79
N VAL A 4 -40.55 -1.07 -72.45
CA VAL A 4 -41.44 -1.18 -71.31
C VAL A 4 -40.69 -1.74 -70.09
N ALA A 5 -41.06 -1.24 -68.91
CA ALA A 5 -40.67 -1.79 -67.62
C ALA A 5 -41.41 -3.11 -67.34
N SER A 6 -40.71 -4.13 -66.85
CA SER A 6 -41.31 -5.31 -66.22
C SER A 6 -40.71 -5.54 -64.83
N VAL A 7 -41.61 -5.68 -63.86
CA VAL A 7 -41.37 -5.98 -62.46
C VAL A 7 -41.29 -7.50 -62.31
N ALA A 8 -40.32 -8.00 -61.54
CA ALA A 8 -40.30 -9.38 -61.07
C ALA A 8 -40.12 -9.41 -59.54
N THR A 9 -41.04 -10.12 -58.90
CA THR A 9 -41.21 -10.28 -57.45
C THR A 9 -40.43 -11.47 -56.89
N GLY A 10 -39.77 -11.26 -55.74
CA GLY A 10 -39.82 -12.15 -54.57
C GLY A 10 -39.00 -13.45 -54.55
N ALA A 11 -38.00 -13.50 -53.67
CA ALA A 11 -37.78 -14.61 -52.73
C ALA A 11 -36.97 -14.11 -51.52
N ALA A 12 -37.63 -13.92 -50.38
CA ALA A 12 -36.98 -13.60 -49.12
C ALA A 12 -36.44 -14.90 -48.50
N THR A 13 -35.12 -15.00 -48.34
CA THR A 13 -34.49 -16.05 -47.54
C THR A 13 -34.43 -15.59 -46.09
N THR A 14 -35.22 -16.25 -45.24
CA THR A 14 -35.21 -16.09 -43.79
C THR A 14 -33.92 -16.66 -43.21
N GLY A 15 -32.93 -15.80 -42.96
CA GLY A 15 -31.80 -16.12 -42.09
C GLY A 15 -32.24 -16.08 -40.64
N THR A 16 -32.35 -17.24 -40.01
CA THR A 16 -32.66 -17.42 -38.59
C THR A 16 -31.65 -16.69 -37.71
N ALA A 17 -32.11 -15.66 -36.99
CA ALA A 17 -31.36 -15.07 -35.90
C ALA A 17 -31.13 -16.12 -34.82
N HIS A 18 -29.87 -16.50 -34.59
CA HIS A 18 -29.50 -17.21 -33.37
C HIS A 18 -29.73 -16.26 -32.19
N ALA A 19 -30.87 -16.44 -31.52
CA ALA A 19 -31.10 -15.89 -30.21
C ALA A 19 -29.98 -16.38 -29.29
N SER A 20 -29.10 -15.47 -28.89
CA SER A 20 -28.21 -15.67 -27.75
C SER A 20 -29.10 -16.04 -26.56
N ALA A 21 -29.07 -17.30 -26.16
CA ALA A 21 -29.72 -17.73 -24.93
C ALA A 21 -29.07 -16.96 -23.78
N VAL A 22 -29.80 -15.99 -23.23
CA VAL A 22 -29.46 -15.31 -21.98
C VAL A 22 -29.29 -16.41 -20.94
N ARG A 23 -28.04 -16.73 -20.56
CA ARG A 23 -27.78 -17.65 -19.45
C ARG A 23 -28.54 -17.10 -18.24
N PRO A 24 -29.34 -17.91 -17.54
CA PRO A 24 -30.05 -17.45 -16.35
C PRO A 24 -29.01 -16.85 -15.39
N ALA A 25 -29.30 -15.65 -14.87
CA ALA A 25 -28.44 -15.00 -13.89
C ALA A 25 -28.21 -15.98 -12.74
N ARG A 26 -26.95 -16.35 -12.49
CA ARG A 26 -26.61 -17.21 -11.35
C ARG A 26 -27.13 -16.53 -10.08
N PRO A 27 -27.79 -17.27 -9.17
CA PRO A 27 -28.32 -16.69 -7.95
C PRO A 27 -27.20 -16.01 -7.15
N ILE A 28 -27.53 -14.88 -6.53
CA ILE A 28 -26.64 -14.17 -5.62
C ILE A 28 -26.21 -15.14 -4.51
N GLN A 29 -24.91 -15.22 -4.24
CA GLN A 29 -24.34 -16.05 -3.18
C GLN A 29 -23.91 -15.13 -2.03
N ASP A 30 -24.70 -15.12 -0.97
CA ASP A 30 -24.30 -14.53 0.31
C ASP A 30 -23.17 -15.36 0.89
N ALA A 31 -21.96 -14.80 0.89
CA ALA A 31 -20.77 -15.51 1.34
C ALA A 31 -20.92 -15.94 2.80
N THR A 32 -20.71 -17.23 3.08
CA THR A 32 -20.81 -17.77 4.44
C THR A 32 -19.76 -17.13 5.33
N LEU A 33 -18.55 -16.94 4.79
CA LEU A 33 -17.47 -16.21 5.44
C LEU A 33 -17.84 -14.77 5.84
N TRP A 34 -18.72 -14.08 5.10
CA TRP A 34 -19.19 -12.75 5.50
C TRP A 34 -20.08 -12.81 6.76
N ARG A 35 -20.98 -13.79 6.84
CA ARG A 35 -21.82 -14.00 8.03
C ARG A 35 -20.99 -14.37 9.24
N GLU A 36 -20.01 -15.27 9.09
CA GLU A 36 -19.08 -15.64 10.16
C GLU A 36 -18.24 -14.45 10.63
N PHE A 37 -17.73 -13.65 9.68
CA PHE A 37 -16.97 -12.44 9.99
C PHE A 37 -17.82 -11.43 10.77
N THR A 38 -19.04 -11.13 10.34
CA THR A 38 -19.89 -10.14 11.02
C THR A 38 -20.28 -10.55 12.43
N ALA A 39 -20.26 -11.85 12.76
CA ALA A 39 -20.46 -12.34 14.12
C ALA A 39 -19.25 -12.07 15.04
N SER A 40 -18.03 -11.97 14.50
CA SER A 40 -16.79 -11.81 15.27
C SER A 40 -15.74 -10.94 14.55
N PRO A 41 -16.07 -9.70 14.15
CA PRO A 41 -15.29 -8.95 13.14
C PRO A 41 -13.84 -8.72 13.55
N LEU A 42 -13.59 -8.43 14.82
CA LEU A 42 -12.25 -8.12 15.31
C LEU A 42 -11.36 -9.37 15.44
N THR A 43 -11.95 -10.55 15.62
CA THR A 43 -11.23 -11.79 15.95
C THR A 43 -11.35 -12.89 14.90
N HIS A 44 -12.13 -12.69 13.84
CA HIS A 44 -12.34 -13.70 12.79
C HIS A 44 -11.02 -14.28 12.26
N PRO A 45 -10.86 -15.61 12.19
CA PRO A 45 -9.57 -16.27 11.99
C PRO A 45 -8.99 -16.08 10.58
N GLN A 46 -9.83 -15.78 9.58
CA GLN A 46 -9.43 -15.71 8.18
C GLN A 46 -9.59 -14.33 7.55
N ILE A 47 -10.40 -13.46 8.17
CA ILE A 47 -10.76 -12.16 7.62
C ILE A 47 -10.41 -11.10 8.66
N PRO A 48 -9.64 -10.08 8.30
CA PRO A 48 -9.28 -8.99 9.18
C PRO A 48 -10.39 -7.93 9.18
N PHE A 49 -10.55 -7.22 10.30
CA PHE A 49 -11.35 -6.00 10.32
C PHE A 49 -10.51 -4.83 9.81
N VAL A 50 -10.79 -4.41 8.58
CA VAL A 50 -10.15 -3.31 7.85
C VAL A 50 -11.11 -2.16 7.55
N GLY A 51 -12.35 -2.19 8.05
CA GLY A 51 -13.36 -1.13 7.85
C GLY A 51 -13.02 0.25 8.44
N ARG A 52 -11.79 0.43 8.92
CA ARG A 52 -11.19 1.66 9.44
C ARG A 52 -9.82 1.95 8.82
N ALA A 53 -9.41 1.24 7.77
CA ALA A 53 -8.17 1.55 7.05
C ALA A 53 -8.28 2.91 6.33
N GLY A 54 -7.14 3.57 6.17
CA GLY A 54 -7.02 4.87 5.52
C GLY A 54 -7.22 6.07 6.45
N TYR A 55 -7.14 7.26 5.84
CA TYR A 55 -7.12 8.57 6.48
C TYR A 55 -8.17 8.72 7.56
N ARG A 56 -7.72 8.95 8.80
CA ARG A 56 -8.57 9.17 9.99
C ARG A 56 -9.70 8.14 10.08
N ALA A 57 -9.31 6.87 10.04
CA ALA A 57 -10.20 5.72 10.16
C ALA A 57 -11.20 5.55 8.99
N GLY A 58 -10.75 5.81 7.75
CA GLY A 58 -11.57 5.70 6.54
C GLY A 58 -12.58 6.85 6.38
N SER A 59 -12.27 8.02 6.95
CA SER A 59 -13.03 9.24 6.75
C SER A 59 -12.80 9.82 5.35
N GLY A 60 -13.62 10.82 4.94
CA GLY A 60 -13.36 11.54 3.71
C GLY A 60 -12.08 12.38 3.79
N LEU A 61 -11.34 12.45 2.68
CA LEU A 61 -10.18 13.34 2.57
C LEU A 61 -10.59 14.80 2.80
N PRO A 62 -9.75 15.60 3.47
CA PRO A 62 -10.11 16.94 3.89
C PRO A 62 -10.27 17.87 2.66
N ARG A 63 -11.40 18.59 2.61
CA ARG A 63 -11.57 19.71 1.68
C ARG A 63 -11.14 20.98 2.38
N ARG A 64 -9.97 21.52 2.00
CA ARG A 64 -9.46 22.81 2.49
C ARG A 64 -10.48 23.92 2.20
N GLY A 65 -10.76 24.76 3.19
CA GLY A 65 -11.75 25.84 3.11
C GLY A 65 -11.14 27.17 2.70
N GLY A 66 -11.97 28.16 2.35
CA GLY A 66 -11.52 29.49 1.89
C GLY A 66 -10.76 30.37 2.90
N ARG A 67 -10.53 29.88 4.13
CA ARG A 67 -9.73 30.57 5.17
C ARG A 67 -8.34 29.97 5.37
N ASP A 68 -8.02 28.89 4.67
CA ASP A 68 -6.72 28.24 4.80
C ASP A 68 -5.65 29.06 4.08
N LEU A 69 -4.43 29.07 4.63
CA LEU A 69 -3.27 29.65 3.95
C LEU A 69 -3.10 28.98 2.58
N VAL A 70 -3.06 29.79 1.52
CA VAL A 70 -2.76 29.36 0.16
C VAL A 70 -1.50 30.08 -0.32
N ILE A 71 -0.53 29.32 -0.81
CA ILE A 71 0.70 29.83 -1.42
C ILE A 71 0.75 29.31 -2.85
N ASP A 72 0.82 30.21 -3.81
CA ASP A 72 0.92 29.86 -5.22
C ASP A 72 2.39 29.85 -5.67
N VAL A 73 2.87 28.73 -6.21
CA VAL A 73 4.29 28.59 -6.57
C VAL A 73 4.73 29.51 -7.70
N VAL A 74 3.81 29.92 -8.59
CA VAL A 74 4.10 30.84 -9.70
C VAL A 74 4.07 32.27 -9.20
N ARG A 75 2.94 32.70 -8.62
CA ARG A 75 2.73 34.08 -8.16
C ARG A 75 3.65 34.46 -7.00
N ASP A 76 3.82 33.57 -6.02
CA ASP A 76 4.48 33.91 -4.75
C ASP A 76 5.94 33.45 -4.71
N HIS A 77 6.34 32.49 -5.56
CA HIS A 77 7.69 31.92 -5.56
C HIS A 77 8.40 31.89 -6.93
N GLY A 78 7.76 32.36 -8.01
CA GLY A 78 8.37 32.57 -9.32
C GLY A 78 8.64 31.30 -10.13
N ALA A 79 7.97 30.18 -9.83
CA ALA A 79 8.05 28.98 -10.65
C ALA A 79 7.53 29.26 -12.08
N ARG A 80 8.17 28.68 -13.10
CA ARG A 80 7.74 28.84 -14.49
C ARG A 80 6.94 27.62 -14.95
N PRO A 81 5.69 27.80 -15.44
CA PRO A 81 4.79 26.71 -15.83
C PRO A 81 5.03 26.18 -17.25
N ASP A 82 6.16 26.50 -17.87
CA ASP A 82 6.51 26.16 -19.26
C ASP A 82 7.64 25.12 -19.39
N GLY A 83 8.13 24.61 -18.26
CA GLY A 83 9.24 23.65 -18.19
C GLY A 83 10.62 24.26 -18.46
N SER A 84 10.73 25.57 -18.71
CA SER A 84 11.98 26.22 -19.14
C SER A 84 13.02 26.39 -18.02
N ALA A 85 12.59 26.36 -16.76
CA ALA A 85 13.44 26.56 -15.58
C ALA A 85 13.14 25.52 -14.50
N ASP A 86 14.12 25.27 -13.62
CA ASP A 86 13.90 24.37 -12.48
C ASP A 86 12.95 25.02 -11.47
N ALA A 87 11.82 24.35 -11.22
CA ALA A 87 10.79 24.76 -10.29
C ALA A 87 10.95 24.13 -8.91
N ALA A 88 11.83 23.13 -8.73
CA ALA A 88 11.92 22.37 -7.48
C ALA A 88 12.26 23.27 -6.29
N ALA A 89 13.21 24.21 -6.46
CA ALA A 89 13.55 25.16 -5.41
C ALA A 89 12.39 26.10 -5.03
N ALA A 90 11.60 26.56 -6.00
CA ALA A 90 10.44 27.42 -5.75
C ALA A 90 9.34 26.66 -5.01
N ILE A 91 9.02 25.45 -5.46
CA ILE A 91 8.02 24.56 -4.82
C ILE A 91 8.44 24.23 -3.38
N ASN A 92 9.70 23.83 -3.16
CA ASN A 92 10.19 23.48 -1.83
C ASN A 92 10.18 24.69 -0.86
N ARG A 93 10.48 25.90 -1.34
CA ARG A 93 10.33 27.13 -0.53
C ARG A 93 8.88 27.42 -0.18
N ALA A 94 7.94 27.19 -1.11
CA ALA A 94 6.51 27.35 -0.83
C ALA A 94 6.03 26.35 0.22
N ILE A 95 6.45 25.08 0.13
CA ILE A 95 6.15 24.03 1.12
C ILE A 95 6.70 24.41 2.50
N ALA A 96 7.96 24.83 2.58
CA ALA A 96 8.57 25.27 3.84
C ALA A 96 7.80 26.47 4.43
N ALA A 97 7.47 27.48 3.61
CA ALA A 97 6.72 28.65 4.05
C ALA A 97 5.31 28.31 4.56
N ALA A 98 4.62 27.32 3.95
CA ALA A 98 3.35 26.82 4.47
C ALA A 98 3.54 26.11 5.81
N GLY A 99 4.54 25.22 5.90
CA GLY A 99 4.84 24.45 7.10
C GLY A 99 5.24 25.30 8.29
N GLU A 100 6.08 26.32 8.08
CA GLU A 100 6.52 27.28 9.10
C GLU A 100 5.38 28.12 9.65
N ARG A 101 4.29 28.27 8.89
CA ARG A 101 3.05 28.93 9.32
C ARG A 101 2.01 27.96 9.89
N GLY A 102 2.41 26.74 10.21
CA GLY A 102 1.54 25.74 10.85
C GLY A 102 0.67 24.94 9.88
N GLY A 103 0.97 25.00 8.57
CA GLY A 103 0.25 24.27 7.53
C GLY A 103 -0.38 25.20 6.49
N GLY A 104 -0.75 24.63 5.35
CA GLY A 104 -1.27 25.41 4.22
C GLY A 104 -1.44 24.57 2.95
N THR A 105 -2.07 25.15 1.95
CA THR A 105 -2.11 24.59 0.60
C THR A 105 -1.06 25.30 -0.25
N VAL A 106 -0.17 24.53 -0.86
CA VAL A 106 0.75 25.00 -1.89
C VAL A 106 0.14 24.65 -3.24
N THR A 107 -0.33 25.66 -3.98
CA THR A 107 -0.95 25.47 -5.29
C THR A 107 0.09 25.52 -6.40
N ILE A 108 0.00 24.56 -7.31
CA ILE A 108 0.77 24.47 -8.53
C ILE A 108 -0.22 24.62 -9.70
N PRO A 109 -0.36 25.82 -10.28
CA PRO A 109 -1.26 26.05 -11.41
C PRO A 109 -1.02 25.09 -12.57
N ALA A 110 -1.96 25.07 -13.52
CA ALA A 110 -1.80 24.29 -14.75
C ALA A 110 -0.50 24.68 -15.48
N GLY A 111 0.17 23.69 -16.07
CA GLY A 111 1.45 23.84 -16.75
C GLY A 111 2.41 22.68 -16.47
N THR A 112 3.59 22.79 -17.09
CA THR A 112 4.69 21.83 -16.93
C THR A 112 5.80 22.50 -16.12
N TYR A 113 6.24 21.84 -15.06
CA TYR A 113 7.26 22.35 -14.14
C TYR A 113 8.41 21.37 -14.12
N ARG A 114 9.54 21.75 -14.71
CA ARG A 114 10.77 20.94 -14.64
C ARG A 114 11.24 20.91 -13.20
N ILE A 115 11.52 19.72 -12.66
CA ILE A 115 12.07 19.53 -11.33
C ILE A 115 13.41 18.79 -11.43
N ASP A 116 14.47 19.47 -11.00
CA ASP A 116 15.84 18.93 -10.96
C ASP A 116 16.27 18.53 -9.53
N ASP A 117 15.32 18.47 -8.59
CA ASP A 117 15.48 18.07 -7.19
C ASP A 117 14.20 17.42 -6.64
N VAL A 118 14.30 16.76 -5.49
CA VAL A 118 13.17 16.12 -4.78
C VAL A 118 12.20 17.17 -4.26
N ILE A 119 10.90 16.94 -4.46
CA ILE A 119 9.82 17.71 -3.82
C ILE A 119 9.56 17.16 -2.43
N ARG A 120 9.89 17.95 -1.41
CA ARG A 120 9.99 17.53 0.00
C ARG A 120 8.82 18.05 0.82
N ILE A 121 7.87 17.17 1.14
CA ILE A 121 6.72 17.50 1.98
C ILE A 121 7.02 17.03 3.40
N GLY A 122 7.79 17.84 4.13
CA GLY A 122 8.31 17.49 5.45
C GLY A 122 7.60 18.11 6.65
N HIS A 123 6.54 18.87 6.42
CA HIS A 123 5.74 19.55 7.45
C HIS A 123 4.33 18.97 7.48
N SER A 124 3.82 18.74 8.69
CA SER A 124 2.43 18.34 8.90
C SER A 124 1.46 19.42 8.42
N ASP A 125 0.24 19.00 8.07
CA ASP A 125 -0.83 19.87 7.62
C ASP A 125 -0.45 20.73 6.40
N VAL A 126 0.38 20.19 5.50
CA VAL A 126 0.71 20.81 4.20
C VAL A 126 0.16 19.98 3.05
N VAL A 127 -0.59 20.61 2.16
CA VAL A 127 -1.12 19.97 0.94
C VAL A 127 -0.48 20.62 -0.28
N VAL A 128 0.16 19.81 -1.13
CA VAL A 128 0.60 20.23 -2.46
C VAL A 128 -0.51 19.90 -3.45
N ARG A 129 -1.06 20.90 -4.14
CA ARG A 129 -2.23 20.74 -5.01
C ARG A 129 -1.98 21.30 -6.39
N GLY A 130 -2.03 20.45 -7.40
CA GLY A 130 -2.08 20.86 -8.81
C GLY A 130 -3.50 21.24 -9.25
N ALA A 131 -3.64 21.65 -10.51
CA ALA A 131 -4.93 21.96 -11.14
C ALA A 131 -5.71 20.72 -11.63
N GLY A 132 -5.20 19.51 -11.36
CA GLY A 132 -5.70 18.23 -11.84
C GLY A 132 -4.60 17.43 -12.52
N SER A 133 -4.66 16.10 -12.44
CA SER A 133 -3.60 15.23 -13.01
C SER A 133 -3.43 15.39 -14.53
N GLY A 134 -4.47 15.85 -15.24
CA GLY A 134 -4.39 16.20 -16.67
C GLY A 134 -3.92 17.62 -16.99
N ALA A 135 -3.71 18.48 -15.98
CA ALA A 135 -3.43 19.91 -16.17
C ALA A 135 -2.10 20.39 -15.57
N THR A 136 -1.62 19.74 -14.50
CA THR A 136 -0.35 20.08 -13.86
C THR A 136 0.61 18.91 -13.95
N THR A 137 1.78 19.13 -14.54
CA THR A 137 2.85 18.13 -14.66
C THR A 137 4.11 18.62 -13.96
N LEU A 138 4.63 17.82 -13.03
CA LEU A 138 6.00 17.92 -12.54
C LEU A 138 6.88 17.01 -13.40
N TYR A 139 7.76 17.60 -14.19
CA TYR A 139 8.64 16.88 -15.11
C TYR A 139 10.01 16.65 -14.47
N ALA A 140 10.27 15.43 -14.02
CA ALA A 140 11.52 15.06 -13.35
C ALA A 140 12.61 14.62 -14.32
N THR A 141 13.78 15.24 -14.19
CA THR A 141 14.92 15.03 -15.10
C THR A 141 16.03 14.14 -14.51
N ARG A 142 16.05 14.01 -13.18
CA ARG A 142 17.11 13.34 -12.41
C ARG A 142 16.56 12.24 -11.51
N SER A 143 17.35 11.21 -11.30
CA SER A 143 17.06 10.08 -10.41
C SER A 143 17.50 10.35 -8.97
N LEU A 144 16.99 9.60 -7.99
CA LEU A 144 17.44 9.70 -6.60
C LEU A 144 18.94 9.39 -6.43
N THR A 145 19.51 8.50 -7.25
CA THR A 145 20.98 8.30 -7.31
C THR A 145 21.72 9.60 -7.65
N GLU A 146 21.23 10.36 -8.63
CA GLU A 146 21.85 11.64 -9.04
C GLU A 146 21.65 12.76 -8.01
N LEU A 147 20.55 12.73 -7.26
CA LEU A 147 20.14 13.78 -6.31
C LEU A 147 20.69 13.59 -4.90
N ILE A 148 20.75 12.34 -4.44
CA ILE A 148 21.10 11.98 -3.07
C ILE A 148 22.39 11.16 -3.05
N GLY A 149 22.55 10.23 -3.98
CA GLY A 149 23.68 9.33 -4.07
C GLY A 149 23.24 7.87 -4.19
N VAL A 150 24.22 6.98 -4.40
CA VAL A 150 23.99 5.53 -4.41
C VAL A 150 23.41 5.10 -3.07
N TYR A 151 22.31 4.35 -3.10
CA TYR A 151 21.73 3.73 -1.90
C TYR A 151 21.86 2.21 -2.01
N GLY A 152 22.84 1.62 -1.31
CA GLY A 152 23.05 0.18 -1.26
C GLY A 152 22.09 -0.55 -0.32
N SER A 153 21.92 -1.86 -0.55
CA SER A 153 21.16 -2.75 0.33
C SER A 153 21.88 -2.94 1.68
N ARG A 154 21.13 -2.75 2.78
CA ARG A 154 21.61 -3.06 4.14
C ARG A 154 21.91 -4.55 4.38
N TYR A 155 21.44 -5.42 3.48
CA TYR A 155 21.69 -6.87 3.52
C TYR A 155 22.91 -7.27 2.67
N GLY A 156 23.69 -6.30 2.19
CA GLY A 156 24.83 -6.53 1.30
C GLY A 156 24.44 -6.79 -0.15
N GLY A 157 25.45 -7.09 -0.96
CA GLY A 157 25.33 -7.28 -2.42
C GLY A 157 25.44 -5.99 -3.21
N ASP A 158 25.08 -6.07 -4.49
CA ASP A 158 25.10 -5.00 -5.49
C ASP A 158 23.71 -4.35 -5.71
N LYS A 159 22.70 -4.82 -4.97
CA LYS A 159 21.32 -4.33 -5.07
C LYS A 159 21.21 -2.86 -4.66
N SER A 160 20.49 -2.08 -5.47
CA SER A 160 20.10 -0.72 -5.18
C SER A 160 18.85 -0.70 -4.30
N SER A 161 18.96 -0.10 -3.11
CA SER A 161 17.81 0.17 -2.23
C SER A 161 16.83 1.15 -2.86
N TRP A 162 17.21 1.92 -3.88
CA TRP A 162 16.24 2.71 -4.66
C TRP A 162 15.22 1.85 -5.42
N SER A 163 15.48 0.55 -5.55
CA SER A 163 14.50 -0.39 -6.10
C SER A 163 13.29 -0.60 -5.20
N TRP A 164 13.33 -0.05 -3.98
CA TRP A 164 12.21 -0.07 -3.06
C TRP A 164 12.11 1.20 -2.20
N ALA A 165 13.12 2.05 -2.03
CA ALA A 165 13.06 3.21 -1.13
C ALA A 165 12.77 4.54 -1.83
N GLY A 166 12.20 5.49 -1.09
CA GLY A 166 12.11 6.91 -1.50
C GLY A 166 11.25 7.22 -2.72
N GLY A 167 11.12 8.52 -3.01
CA GLY A 167 10.33 9.07 -4.11
C GLY A 167 10.82 10.46 -4.50
N LEU A 168 10.62 10.84 -5.77
CA LEU A 168 10.88 12.19 -6.27
C LEU A 168 9.88 13.21 -5.73
N ILE A 169 8.68 12.75 -5.35
CA ILE A 169 7.80 13.44 -4.40
C ILE A 169 7.83 12.65 -3.09
N TRP A 170 8.33 13.25 -2.02
CA TRP A 170 8.58 12.54 -0.76
C TRP A 170 7.86 13.19 0.42
N LEU A 171 6.84 12.50 0.91
CA LEU A 171 6.17 12.82 2.17
C LEU A 171 6.92 12.11 3.29
N CYS A 172 7.82 12.82 3.95
CA CYS A 172 8.65 12.31 5.03
C CYS A 172 8.94 13.43 6.01
N PRO A 173 8.80 13.24 7.35
CA PRO A 173 9.10 14.28 8.32
C PRO A 173 10.46 14.92 8.05
N LYS A 174 10.56 16.25 8.12
CA LYS A 174 11.78 17.01 7.75
C LYS A 174 13.06 16.42 8.36
N ASP A 175 13.06 16.20 9.68
CA ASP A 175 14.21 15.65 10.40
C ASP A 175 14.50 14.20 10.02
N ARG A 176 13.45 13.43 9.73
CA ARG A 176 13.57 12.05 9.28
C ARG A 176 14.22 11.99 7.90
N TRP A 177 13.75 12.80 6.96
CA TRP A 177 14.32 12.89 5.62
C TRP A 177 15.79 13.31 5.65
N ALA A 178 16.15 14.31 6.47
CA ALA A 178 17.53 14.74 6.66
C ALA A 178 18.39 13.57 7.18
N SER A 179 18.00 12.96 8.31
CA SER A 179 18.74 11.84 8.91
C SER A 179 18.92 10.64 7.97
N LEU A 180 17.92 10.35 7.15
CA LEU A 180 17.96 9.24 6.20
C LEU A 180 18.93 9.56 5.05
N THR A 181 18.78 10.73 4.43
CA THR A 181 19.59 11.09 3.26
C THR A 181 21.04 11.36 3.62
N ASP A 182 21.34 11.85 4.81
CA ASP A 182 22.71 12.01 5.30
C ASP A 182 23.39 10.66 5.50
N ALA A 183 22.69 9.68 6.09
CA ALA A 183 23.20 8.31 6.22
C ALA A 183 23.39 7.63 4.85
N ILE A 184 22.51 7.88 3.87
CA ILE A 184 22.68 7.38 2.49
C ILE A 184 23.94 7.97 1.86
N ARG A 185 24.16 9.30 1.96
CA ARG A 185 25.37 9.97 1.46
C ARG A 185 26.64 9.43 2.13
N ALA A 186 26.55 9.13 3.42
CA ALA A 186 27.62 8.51 4.20
C ALA A 186 27.78 7.00 3.94
N ARG A 187 26.92 6.40 3.13
CA ARG A 187 26.89 4.96 2.79
C ARG A 187 26.70 4.03 4.01
N GLU A 188 25.91 4.48 4.98
CA GLU A 188 25.61 3.73 6.21
C GLU A 188 24.40 2.78 6.09
N TRP A 189 23.63 2.88 4.99
CA TRP A 189 22.47 2.04 4.66
C TRP A 189 21.43 1.95 5.80
N PRO A 190 20.74 3.06 6.10
CA PRO A 190 19.90 3.17 7.29
C PRO A 190 18.65 2.28 7.22
N PHE A 191 18.12 1.93 8.39
CA PHE A 191 16.71 1.53 8.51
C PHE A 191 15.80 2.70 8.17
N GLU A 192 14.60 2.40 7.67
CA GLU A 192 13.69 3.38 7.06
C GLU A 192 12.50 3.77 7.96
N GLY A 193 12.11 2.90 8.90
CA GLY A 193 10.89 3.02 9.71
C GLY A 193 10.94 4.01 10.89
N TRP A 194 10.06 3.75 11.87
CA TRP A 194 9.66 4.68 12.94
C TRP A 194 10.69 4.92 14.05
N THR A 195 11.79 4.19 14.05
CA THR A 195 12.79 4.13 15.13
C THR A 195 14.18 4.61 14.67
N GLY A 196 14.19 5.44 13.61
CA GLY A 196 15.40 6.06 13.08
C GLY A 196 16.30 5.08 12.31
N ASN A 197 17.55 5.49 12.07
CA ASN A 197 18.50 4.76 11.22
C ASN A 197 18.97 3.41 11.80
N ARG A 198 18.79 3.17 13.11
CA ARG A 198 19.36 2.03 13.85
C ARG A 198 18.33 1.12 14.55
N ARG A 199 17.04 1.45 14.46
CA ARG A 199 15.90 0.76 15.14
C ARG A 199 15.89 0.76 16.69
N ASP A 200 16.78 1.51 17.31
CA ASP A 200 16.92 1.65 18.75
C ASP A 200 16.67 3.08 19.26
N ALA A 201 16.39 4.04 18.37
CA ALA A 201 16.16 5.44 18.71
C ALA A 201 14.74 5.69 19.25
N TRP A 202 14.44 5.15 20.43
CA TRP A 202 13.15 5.29 21.11
C TRP A 202 13.30 5.18 22.64
N ARG A 203 12.30 5.65 23.37
CA ARG A 203 12.17 5.48 24.83
C ARG A 203 10.82 4.89 25.19
N THR A 204 10.77 4.05 26.22
CA THR A 204 9.51 3.52 26.76
C THR A 204 8.68 4.64 27.38
N LEU A 205 7.40 4.69 27.02
CA LEU A 205 6.39 5.56 27.61
C LEU A 205 5.54 4.82 28.63
N ALA A 206 5.21 3.55 28.36
CA ALA A 206 4.43 2.68 29.22
C ALA A 206 4.64 1.20 28.86
N VAL A 207 4.37 0.31 29.82
CA VAL A 207 4.35 -1.14 29.62
C VAL A 207 2.90 -1.62 29.71
N PRO A 208 2.29 -2.08 28.62
CA PRO A 208 0.97 -2.70 28.63
C PRO A 208 0.96 -4.02 29.42
N ALA A 209 -0.14 -4.25 30.14
CA ALA A 209 -0.50 -5.57 30.65
C ALA A 209 -1.00 -6.47 29.51
N PRO A 210 -1.10 -7.79 29.72
CA PRO A 210 -1.65 -8.70 28.72
C PRO A 210 -3.04 -8.27 28.24
N ALA A 211 -3.25 -8.39 26.93
CA ALA A 211 -4.47 -8.00 26.23
C ALA A 211 -4.62 -8.86 24.95
N ARG A 212 -5.81 -8.86 24.35
CA ARG A 212 -6.13 -9.68 23.19
C ARG A 212 -6.25 -8.86 21.92
N ARG A 213 -5.96 -9.47 20.77
CA ARG A 213 -6.28 -8.91 19.45
C ARG A 213 -7.75 -8.47 19.43
N GLY A 214 -7.99 -7.25 18.95
CA GLY A 214 -9.33 -6.64 18.96
C GLY A 214 -9.64 -5.80 20.19
N ASP A 215 -8.89 -5.89 21.29
CA ASP A 215 -9.06 -4.97 22.41
C ASP A 215 -8.71 -3.55 21.98
N ARG A 216 -9.55 -2.59 22.37
CA ARG A 216 -9.31 -1.16 22.13
C ARG A 216 -8.84 -0.42 23.38
N THR A 217 -9.07 -1.01 24.56
CA THR A 217 -8.62 -0.46 25.84
C THR A 217 -7.64 -1.41 26.48
N VAL A 218 -6.43 -0.92 26.75
CA VAL A 218 -5.38 -1.70 27.42
C VAL A 218 -5.07 -1.08 28.77
N THR A 219 -4.69 -1.92 29.73
CA THR A 219 -4.16 -1.46 31.02
C THR A 219 -2.66 -1.32 30.91
N VAL A 220 -2.08 -0.25 31.45
CA VAL A 220 -0.63 -0.06 31.52
C VAL A 220 -0.16 -0.01 32.97
N ALA A 221 1.13 -0.31 33.20
CA ALA A 221 1.74 -0.16 34.52
C ALA A 221 1.67 1.30 35.01
N ASP A 222 1.97 2.25 34.12
CA ASP A 222 1.98 3.68 34.36
C ASP A 222 1.58 4.45 33.10
N ALA A 223 0.68 5.43 33.23
CA ALA A 223 0.16 6.24 32.13
C ALA A 223 0.62 7.70 32.16
N ARG A 224 1.51 8.12 33.08
CA ARG A 224 1.88 9.54 33.27
C ARG A 224 2.45 10.22 32.02
N ASN A 225 3.05 9.43 31.13
CA ASN A 225 3.64 9.90 29.87
C ASN A 225 2.67 9.78 28.67
N LEU A 226 1.42 9.38 28.90
CA LEU A 226 0.40 9.21 27.87
C LEU A 226 -0.68 10.28 28.02
N ARG A 227 -1.20 10.74 26.89
CA ARG A 227 -2.28 11.73 26.83
C ARG A 227 -3.09 11.52 25.55
N PRO A 228 -4.40 11.84 25.54
CA PRO A 228 -5.21 11.82 24.32
C PRO A 228 -4.55 12.61 23.18
N GLY A 229 -4.68 12.12 21.96
CA GLY A 229 -4.10 12.70 20.76
C GLY A 229 -2.63 12.34 20.49
N ARG A 230 -1.89 11.83 21.48
CA ARG A 230 -0.48 11.44 21.30
C ARG A 230 -0.37 10.19 20.41
N LEU A 231 0.44 10.27 19.37
CA LEU A 231 0.93 9.09 18.65
C LEU A 231 2.02 8.38 19.46
N VAL A 232 1.91 7.07 19.58
CA VAL A 232 2.86 6.17 20.24
C VAL A 232 3.15 4.99 19.32
N LEU A 233 4.26 4.31 19.54
CA LEU A 233 4.61 3.09 18.81
C LEU A 233 4.47 1.88 19.73
N LEU A 234 3.54 0.99 19.42
CA LEU A 234 3.47 -0.33 20.04
C LEU A 234 4.58 -1.20 19.44
N ARG A 235 5.45 -1.73 20.30
CA ARG A 235 6.52 -2.65 19.92
C ARG A 235 6.30 -4.02 20.55
N LEU A 236 6.42 -5.07 19.75
CA LEU A 236 6.44 -6.47 20.19
C LEU A 236 7.76 -7.09 19.72
N ALA A 237 8.66 -7.43 20.63
CA ALA A 237 10.05 -7.76 20.33
C ALA A 237 10.30 -9.19 19.83
N ASP A 238 9.29 -10.07 19.94
CA ASP A 238 9.45 -11.52 19.85
C ASP A 238 10.50 -12.05 20.84
N HIS A 239 10.58 -13.37 20.96
CA HIS A 239 11.66 -14.03 21.69
C HIS A 239 12.33 -15.07 20.80
N THR A 240 13.38 -15.72 21.30
CA THR A 240 14.19 -16.71 20.56
C THR A 240 13.41 -17.93 20.04
N GLY A 241 12.19 -18.16 20.55
CA GLY A 241 11.31 -19.23 20.08
C GLY A 241 10.36 -18.79 18.96
N HIS A 242 10.41 -17.53 18.54
CA HIS A 242 9.65 -16.98 17.41
C HIS A 242 8.13 -17.11 17.51
N THR A 243 7.59 -17.14 18.73
CA THR A 243 6.14 -17.35 18.93
C THR A 243 5.30 -16.16 18.50
N LEU A 244 5.89 -14.95 18.37
CA LEU A 244 5.20 -13.82 17.77
C LEU A 244 4.97 -14.04 16.27
N LEU A 245 5.99 -14.50 15.54
CA LEU A 245 5.87 -14.83 14.12
C LEU A 245 4.90 -15.99 13.90
N GLN A 246 4.92 -17.00 14.78
CA GLN A 246 3.93 -18.08 14.78
C GLN A 246 2.50 -17.55 14.97
N HIS A 247 2.30 -16.60 15.88
CA HIS A 247 1.00 -15.97 16.12
C HIS A 247 0.52 -15.15 14.92
N MET A 248 1.42 -14.41 14.26
CA MET A 248 1.13 -13.70 13.00
C MET A 248 0.75 -14.66 11.86
N ALA A 249 1.27 -15.89 11.88
CA ALA A 249 0.92 -16.96 10.94
C ALA A 249 -0.32 -17.78 11.36
N GLY A 250 -0.95 -17.46 12.50
CA GLY A 250 -2.21 -18.06 12.94
C GLY A 250 -2.08 -19.24 13.92
N ASP A 251 -0.92 -19.41 14.56
CA ASP A 251 -0.69 -20.42 15.62
C ASP A 251 -0.99 -21.88 15.18
N GLY A 252 -0.92 -22.17 13.87
CA GLY A 252 -1.14 -23.51 13.31
C GLY A 252 0.04 -24.47 13.53
N ALA A 253 -0.17 -25.76 13.29
CA ALA A 253 0.89 -26.77 13.38
C ALA A 253 2.04 -26.47 12.40
N GLY A 254 1.72 -26.04 11.17
CA GLY A 254 2.71 -25.63 10.19
C GLY A 254 3.56 -24.45 10.65
N ALA A 255 2.95 -23.43 11.26
CA ALA A 255 3.66 -22.28 11.81
C ALA A 255 4.61 -22.68 12.95
N ARG A 256 4.20 -23.59 13.83
CA ARG A 256 5.06 -24.13 14.90
C ARG A 256 6.24 -24.95 14.38
N ALA A 257 6.05 -25.67 13.27
CA ALA A 257 7.09 -26.49 12.66
C ALA A 257 8.03 -25.69 11.73
N TYR A 258 7.69 -24.44 11.42
CA TYR A 258 8.45 -23.63 10.47
C TYR A 258 9.81 -23.21 11.05
N ALA A 259 10.87 -23.30 10.23
CA ALA A 259 12.20 -22.82 10.59
C ALA A 259 12.24 -21.30 10.45
N TRP A 260 12.03 -20.59 11.56
CA TRP A 260 12.03 -19.12 11.60
C TRP A 260 13.43 -18.51 11.69
N ALA A 261 14.33 -19.16 12.42
CA ALA A 261 15.62 -18.58 12.83
C ALA A 261 16.57 -18.30 11.65
N ASP A 262 16.47 -19.05 10.55
CA ASP A 262 17.26 -18.88 9.33
C ASP A 262 16.67 -17.82 8.37
N LYS A 263 15.47 -17.31 8.66
CA LYS A 263 14.82 -16.25 7.88
C LYS A 263 15.29 -14.87 8.35
N THR A 264 16.58 -14.61 8.20
CA THR A 264 17.28 -13.43 8.73
C THR A 264 16.69 -12.11 8.23
N LYS A 265 16.21 -12.03 6.99
CA LYS A 265 15.51 -10.83 6.50
C LYS A 265 14.16 -10.66 7.19
N LEU A 266 13.38 -11.73 7.39
CA LEU A 266 12.12 -11.66 8.15
C LEU A 266 12.35 -11.24 9.60
N THR A 267 13.27 -11.90 10.29
CA THR A 267 13.54 -11.63 11.71
C THR A 267 14.14 -10.23 11.91
N SER A 268 14.78 -9.66 10.89
CA SER A 268 15.22 -8.25 10.92
C SER A 268 14.08 -7.22 10.93
N TYR A 269 12.84 -7.62 10.61
CA TYR A 269 11.65 -6.76 10.72
C TYR A 269 11.05 -6.76 12.13
N VAL A 270 11.45 -7.70 12.99
CA VAL A 270 11.07 -7.73 14.40
C VAL A 270 12.02 -6.80 15.19
N PRO A 271 11.57 -5.99 16.17
CA PRO A 271 10.23 -5.92 16.75
C PRO A 271 9.13 -5.51 15.77
N TYR A 272 7.93 -6.08 15.91
CA TYR A 272 6.75 -5.58 15.21
C TYR A 272 6.39 -4.19 15.75
N GLU A 273 6.30 -3.21 14.86
CA GLU A 273 6.23 -1.79 15.17
C GLU A 273 4.94 -1.19 14.60
N TRP A 274 3.92 -1.02 15.46
CA TRP A 274 2.61 -0.52 15.05
C TRP A 274 2.33 0.87 15.66
N PRO A 275 2.38 1.96 14.85
CA PRO A 275 2.08 3.30 15.34
C PRO A 275 0.58 3.41 15.63
N VAL A 276 0.19 4.08 16.69
CA VAL A 276 -1.23 4.28 17.04
C VAL A 276 -1.43 5.52 17.89
N ARG A 277 -2.55 6.20 17.73
CA ARG A 277 -2.95 7.32 18.58
C ARG A 277 -3.62 6.84 19.86
N VAL A 278 -3.25 7.45 20.98
CA VAL A 278 -3.99 7.34 22.24
C VAL A 278 -5.25 8.20 22.11
N ALA A 279 -6.42 7.57 22.15
CA ALA A 279 -7.72 8.26 22.12
C ALA A 279 -8.18 8.72 23.51
N GLY A 280 -7.81 8.00 24.57
CA GLY A 280 -8.26 8.30 25.93
C GLY A 280 -7.30 7.77 26.99
N VAL A 281 -7.27 8.43 28.15
CA VAL A 281 -6.51 7.99 29.33
C VAL A 281 -7.40 8.19 30.56
N ARG A 282 -7.64 7.12 31.32
CA ARG A 282 -8.37 7.15 32.60
C ARG A 282 -7.63 6.30 33.62
N GLY A 283 -6.90 6.95 34.52
CA GLY A 283 -5.97 6.26 35.43
C GLY A 283 -4.95 5.44 34.64
N ARG A 284 -4.91 4.13 34.88
CA ARG A 284 -4.03 3.19 34.16
C ARG A 284 -4.64 2.57 32.90
N ARG A 285 -5.89 2.90 32.57
CA ARG A 285 -6.54 2.40 31.34
C ARG A 285 -6.34 3.43 30.25
N ILE A 286 -5.81 2.99 29.11
CA ILE A 286 -5.71 3.81 27.90
C ILE A 286 -6.59 3.22 26.83
N THR A 287 -7.21 4.09 26.04
CA THR A 287 -7.98 3.71 24.86
C THR A 287 -7.18 4.07 23.62
N LEU A 288 -6.98 3.11 22.73
CA LEU A 288 -6.33 3.29 21.44
C LEU A 288 -7.36 3.73 20.39
N GLU A 289 -6.95 4.49 19.39
CA GLU A 289 -7.88 4.89 18.34
C GLU A 289 -8.36 3.71 17.49
N ARG A 290 -7.53 2.67 17.38
CA ARG A 290 -7.78 1.41 16.66
C ARG A 290 -7.64 0.19 17.58
N PRO A 291 -8.37 -0.91 17.33
CA PRO A 291 -8.19 -2.17 18.04
C PRO A 291 -6.78 -2.72 17.87
N LEU A 292 -6.30 -3.49 18.86
CA LEU A 292 -5.00 -4.15 18.78
C LEU A 292 -4.94 -5.12 17.58
N PRO A 293 -3.85 -5.09 16.79
CA PRO A 293 -3.70 -5.97 15.62
C PRO A 293 -3.32 -7.41 15.99
N LEU A 294 -2.75 -7.61 17.18
CA LEU A 294 -2.22 -8.87 17.72
C LEU A 294 -2.46 -8.91 19.24
N ASP A 295 -2.32 -10.09 19.85
CA ASP A 295 -2.31 -10.22 21.30
C ASP A 295 -1.11 -9.48 21.92
N LEU A 296 -1.22 -9.09 23.20
CA LEU A 296 -0.10 -8.65 24.02
C LEU A 296 0.21 -9.76 25.02
N ARG A 297 1.33 -10.45 24.82
CA ARG A 297 1.79 -11.52 25.71
C ARG A 297 3.13 -11.11 26.37
N PRO A 298 3.35 -11.40 27.66
CA PRO A 298 4.57 -10.98 28.37
C PRO A 298 5.87 -11.40 27.68
N GLU A 299 5.91 -12.58 27.07
CA GLU A 299 7.06 -13.13 26.35
C GLU A 299 7.46 -12.35 25.09
N TRP A 300 6.62 -11.41 24.63
CA TRP A 300 6.92 -10.54 23.48
C TRP A 300 7.34 -9.13 23.89
N ASP A 301 7.60 -8.89 25.19
CA ASP A 301 7.99 -7.60 25.78
C ASP A 301 7.18 -6.41 25.21
N PRO A 302 5.85 -6.36 25.41
CA PRO A 302 5.04 -5.29 24.86
C PRO A 302 5.46 -3.94 25.44
N ARG A 303 5.76 -2.98 24.56
CA ARG A 303 6.12 -1.60 24.95
C ARG A 303 5.30 -0.59 24.16
N LEU A 304 4.82 0.46 24.83
CA LEU A 304 4.46 1.71 24.16
C LEU A 304 5.65 2.64 24.23
N THR A 305 6.11 3.12 23.09
CA THR A 305 7.37 3.87 22.95
C THR A 305 7.16 5.18 22.21
N THR A 306 8.16 6.05 22.27
CA THR A 306 8.28 7.14 21.30
C THR A 306 8.61 6.60 19.91
N LEU A 307 8.35 7.43 18.91
CA LEU A 307 8.68 7.23 17.51
C LEU A 307 9.29 8.53 16.98
N VAL A 308 9.92 8.47 15.81
CA VAL A 308 10.24 9.67 15.03
C VAL A 308 8.98 10.51 14.89
N THR A 309 9.13 11.84 14.94
CA THR A 309 7.99 12.76 14.82
C THR A 309 7.21 12.44 13.53
N PRO A 310 5.96 11.95 13.62
CA PRO A 310 5.23 11.52 12.43
C PRO A 310 4.82 12.71 11.57
N LEU A 311 4.84 12.52 10.25
CA LEU A 311 4.24 13.47 9.31
C LEU A 311 2.74 13.19 9.28
N THR A 312 1.91 14.21 9.53
CA THR A 312 0.46 14.02 9.62
C THR A 312 -0.32 15.07 8.88
N GLY A 313 -1.50 14.71 8.36
CA GLY A 313 -2.40 15.71 7.78
C GLY A 313 -1.91 16.34 6.47
N SER A 314 -0.90 15.72 5.84
CA SER A 314 -0.30 16.22 4.60
C SER A 314 -0.69 15.37 3.40
N GLY A 315 -0.71 15.98 2.23
CA GLY A 315 -1.11 15.26 1.02
C GLY A 315 -0.68 15.90 -0.29
N VAL A 316 -0.85 15.12 -1.36
CA VAL A 316 -0.57 15.52 -2.75
C VAL A 316 -1.80 15.29 -3.59
N GLU A 317 -2.24 16.31 -4.31
CA GLU A 317 -3.51 16.29 -5.02
C GLU A 317 -3.39 16.82 -6.44
N GLY A 318 -4.07 16.17 -7.38
CA GLY A 318 -4.36 16.73 -8.70
C GLY A 318 -3.14 17.08 -9.54
N LEU A 319 -2.19 16.16 -9.70
CA LEU A 319 -1.00 16.38 -10.54
C LEU A 319 -0.47 15.10 -11.16
N THR A 320 0.33 15.25 -12.21
CA THR A 320 1.17 14.19 -12.77
C THR A 320 2.62 14.42 -12.38
N LEU A 321 3.32 13.38 -11.94
CA LEU A 321 4.78 13.32 -11.96
C LEU A 321 5.19 12.51 -13.19
N GLU A 322 5.84 13.17 -14.14
CA GLU A 322 6.38 12.53 -15.34
C GLU A 322 7.90 12.55 -15.29
N ALA A 323 8.52 11.38 -15.31
CA ALA A 323 9.96 11.30 -15.42
C ALA A 323 10.41 11.27 -16.88
N ALA A 324 11.61 11.79 -17.16
CA ALA A 324 12.27 11.56 -18.43
C ALA A 324 12.31 10.06 -18.75
N GLU A 325 11.78 9.69 -19.92
CA GLU A 325 11.67 8.29 -20.32
C GLU A 325 13.06 7.69 -20.56
N LYS A 326 13.47 6.80 -19.67
CA LYS A 326 14.71 6.00 -19.76
C LYS A 326 14.34 4.52 -19.74
N PRO A 327 15.09 3.62 -20.40
CA PRO A 327 14.85 2.19 -20.27
C PRO A 327 14.84 1.75 -18.79
N GLN A 328 13.99 0.77 -18.46
CA GLN A 328 13.97 0.17 -17.13
C GLN A 328 15.33 -0.46 -16.82
N ALA A 329 15.84 -0.23 -15.61
CA ALA A 329 17.09 -0.84 -15.15
C ALA A 329 16.92 -2.37 -14.97
N PRO A 330 18.01 -3.15 -14.99
CA PRO A 330 17.96 -4.55 -14.60
C PRO A 330 17.38 -4.71 -13.18
N HIS A 331 16.78 -5.87 -12.92
CA HIS A 331 16.11 -6.17 -11.66
C HIS A 331 17.02 -5.87 -10.44
N LEU A 332 16.48 -5.09 -9.49
CA LEU A 332 17.14 -4.62 -8.25
C LEU A 332 18.28 -3.61 -8.44
N LEU A 333 18.47 -3.04 -9.64
CA LEU A 333 19.50 -2.04 -9.94
C LEU A 333 18.90 -0.66 -10.32
N ASP A 334 17.67 -0.39 -9.86
CA ASP A 334 16.98 0.88 -10.15
C ASP A 334 17.80 2.09 -9.67
N GLN A 335 17.73 3.17 -10.44
CA GLN A 335 18.40 4.43 -10.10
C GLN A 335 17.54 5.32 -9.19
N GLY A 336 16.30 4.91 -8.92
CA GLY A 336 15.37 5.64 -8.08
C GLY A 336 14.69 6.77 -8.83
N ILE A 337 14.26 6.52 -10.07
CA ILE A 337 13.26 7.36 -10.73
C ILE A 337 11.89 7.02 -10.11
N ASN A 338 11.78 7.18 -8.80
CA ASN A 338 10.62 6.73 -8.02
C ASN A 338 9.59 7.84 -7.95
N GLY A 339 8.32 7.46 -7.98
CA GLY A 339 7.21 8.39 -8.01
C GLY A 339 7.00 9.07 -6.66
N LEU A 340 5.89 8.73 -6.01
CA LEU A 340 5.48 9.36 -4.76
C LEU A 340 5.66 8.39 -3.59
N ALA A 341 6.44 8.79 -2.58
CA ALA A 341 6.68 7.98 -1.39
C ALA A 341 6.16 8.65 -0.11
N PHE A 342 5.50 7.84 0.73
CA PHE A 342 5.13 8.15 2.10
C PHE A 342 6.07 7.40 3.04
N GLN A 343 6.76 8.13 3.91
CA GLN A 343 7.69 7.56 4.87
C GLN A 343 7.48 8.15 6.25
N CYS A 344 7.29 7.28 7.26
CA CYS A 344 6.94 7.72 8.62
C CYS A 344 5.74 8.70 8.60
N ALA A 345 4.79 8.42 7.72
CA ALA A 345 3.58 9.21 7.49
C ALA A 345 2.37 8.56 8.18
N TYR A 346 1.53 9.40 8.77
CA TYR A 346 0.34 8.97 9.53
C TYR A 346 -0.85 9.88 9.21
N ASP A 347 -1.98 9.34 8.76
CA ASP A 347 -3.11 10.16 8.27
C ASP A 347 -2.69 11.13 7.15
N CYS A 348 -1.93 10.64 6.17
CA CYS A 348 -1.56 11.39 4.95
C CYS A 348 -2.27 10.82 3.72
N TRP A 349 -2.26 11.54 2.60
CA TRP A 349 -2.95 11.05 1.40
C TRP A 349 -2.35 11.48 0.06
N ALA A 350 -2.73 10.76 -0.99
CA ALA A 350 -2.62 11.20 -2.37
C ALA A 350 -3.97 11.03 -3.06
N ASP A 351 -4.38 12.01 -3.87
CA ASP A 351 -5.67 11.98 -4.56
C ASP A 351 -5.59 12.60 -5.96
N ASP A 352 -6.02 11.87 -7.00
CA ASP A 352 -5.83 12.27 -8.40
C ASP A 352 -4.35 12.54 -8.73
N VAL A 353 -3.52 11.51 -8.57
CA VAL A 353 -2.08 11.56 -8.85
C VAL A 353 -1.69 10.50 -9.86
N THR A 354 -1.05 10.92 -10.95
CA THR A 354 -0.48 10.01 -11.95
C THR A 354 1.05 10.05 -11.85
N VAL A 355 1.70 8.89 -11.92
CA VAL A 355 3.16 8.77 -12.05
C VAL A 355 3.47 8.05 -13.36
N ARG A 356 4.39 8.61 -14.15
CA ARG A 356 4.69 8.12 -15.51
C ARG A 356 6.20 7.95 -15.75
N HIS A 357 6.56 6.85 -16.41
CA HIS A 357 7.94 6.45 -16.73
C HIS A 357 8.86 6.28 -15.50
N VAL A 358 8.29 5.90 -14.37
CA VAL A 358 8.97 5.72 -13.09
C VAL A 358 9.49 4.29 -12.90
N ASP A 359 10.56 4.14 -12.12
CA ASP A 359 11.06 2.84 -11.65
C ASP A 359 10.08 2.24 -10.64
N ASN A 360 9.62 3.04 -9.67
CA ASN A 360 8.58 2.64 -8.71
C ASN A 360 7.47 3.68 -8.65
N GLY A 361 6.21 3.27 -8.56
CA GLY A 361 5.06 4.18 -8.62
C GLY A 361 4.77 4.88 -7.29
N PHE A 362 4.12 4.17 -6.38
CA PHE A 362 3.72 4.69 -5.07
C PHE A 362 4.27 3.83 -3.93
N GLY A 363 4.93 4.48 -2.96
CA GLY A 363 5.58 3.83 -1.84
C GLY A 363 4.96 4.15 -0.48
N LEU A 364 4.75 3.13 0.35
CA LEU A 364 4.36 3.23 1.76
C LEU A 364 5.46 2.56 2.61
N ILE A 365 6.20 3.35 3.40
CA ILE A 365 7.43 2.94 4.11
C ILE A 365 7.30 3.31 5.58
N GLY A 366 6.96 2.34 6.43
CA GLY A 366 6.53 2.64 7.79
C GLY A 366 5.43 3.71 7.77
N ALA A 367 4.44 3.57 6.88
CA ALA A 367 3.33 4.49 6.76
C ALA A 367 2.07 3.85 7.37
N SER A 368 1.24 4.64 8.05
CA SER A 368 0.00 4.12 8.63
C SER A 368 -1.20 5.04 8.42
N ALA A 369 -2.39 4.45 8.30
CA ALA A 369 -3.63 5.20 8.09
C ALA A 369 -3.56 6.19 6.91
N CYS A 370 -2.74 5.91 5.89
CA CYS A 370 -2.66 6.75 4.71
C CYS A 370 -3.69 6.30 3.66
N THR A 371 -4.19 7.24 2.87
CA THR A 371 -5.12 6.95 1.76
C THR A 371 -4.54 7.39 0.42
N LEU A 372 -4.42 6.47 -0.52
CA LEU A 372 -4.12 6.75 -1.92
C LEU A 372 -5.40 6.50 -2.71
N ARG A 373 -5.92 7.52 -3.38
CA ARG A 373 -7.17 7.46 -4.12
C ARG A 373 -6.99 7.99 -5.54
N ARG A 374 -7.64 7.36 -6.52
CA ARG A 374 -7.56 7.80 -7.94
C ARG A 374 -6.11 7.94 -8.42
N THR A 375 -5.26 7.00 -8.02
CA THR A 375 -3.84 7.00 -8.38
C THR A 375 -3.57 6.12 -9.60
N LYS A 376 -2.64 6.55 -10.47
CA LYS A 376 -2.33 5.85 -11.72
C LYS A 376 -0.83 5.69 -11.92
N VAL A 377 -0.42 4.51 -12.38
CA VAL A 377 0.95 4.22 -12.84
C VAL A 377 0.90 3.93 -14.33
N GLU A 378 1.67 4.68 -15.12
CA GLU A 378 1.66 4.65 -16.59
C GLU A 378 3.08 4.69 -17.20
N GLY A 379 3.16 4.46 -18.51
CA GLY A 379 4.37 4.62 -19.32
C GLY A 379 5.11 3.29 -19.54
N ARG A 380 6.44 3.36 -19.62
CA ARG A 380 7.35 2.26 -20.03
C ARG A 380 7.28 0.95 -19.21
N GLY A 381 6.53 0.93 -18.12
CA GLY A 381 6.54 -0.10 -17.09
C GLY A 381 7.37 0.31 -15.87
N ALA A 382 7.00 -0.24 -14.71
CA ALA A 382 7.65 -0.01 -13.42
C ALA A 382 8.15 -1.33 -12.84
N HIS A 383 9.19 -1.27 -12.02
CA HIS A 383 9.63 -2.38 -11.18
C HIS A 383 8.56 -2.70 -10.12
N HIS A 384 8.26 -1.77 -9.19
CA HIS A 384 7.06 -1.84 -8.34
C HIS A 384 6.09 -0.69 -8.62
N PRO A 385 4.94 -0.93 -9.27
CA PRO A 385 3.87 0.07 -9.38
C PRO A 385 3.41 0.58 -8.02
N TYR A 386 3.30 -0.32 -7.03
CA TYR A 386 3.05 0.03 -5.65
C TYR A 386 3.83 -0.86 -4.69
N TYR A 387 4.21 -0.34 -3.53
CA TYR A 387 4.81 -1.14 -2.46
C TYR A 387 4.44 -0.67 -1.04
N CYS A 388 4.23 -1.62 -0.14
CA CYS A 388 4.12 -1.42 1.31
C CYS A 388 5.25 -2.17 2.02
N ARG A 389 6.04 -1.49 2.84
CA ARG A 389 7.15 -2.09 3.59
C ARG A 389 7.35 -1.46 4.96
N GLU A 390 8.31 -2.02 5.72
CA GLU A 390 8.81 -1.47 6.99
C GLU A 390 7.69 -1.28 8.02
N GLY A 391 6.80 -2.28 8.13
CA GLY A 391 5.62 -2.16 8.99
C GLY A 391 4.68 -1.05 8.52
N SER A 392 4.21 -1.13 7.27
CA SER A 392 3.17 -0.23 6.79
C SER A 392 1.79 -0.82 7.12
N HIS A 393 0.96 -0.04 7.81
CA HIS A 393 -0.23 -0.58 8.47
C HIS A 393 -1.50 0.22 8.21
N ASP A 394 -2.63 -0.46 8.05
CA ASP A 394 -3.95 0.19 7.99
C ASP A 394 -4.07 1.22 6.85
N ASN A 395 -3.31 1.10 5.77
CA ASN A 395 -3.40 2.00 4.63
C ASN A 395 -4.53 1.59 3.69
N LEU A 396 -5.11 2.56 2.98
CA LEU A 396 -6.14 2.35 1.98
C LEU A 396 -5.63 2.81 0.61
N VAL A 397 -5.61 1.91 -0.36
CA VAL A 397 -5.42 2.25 -1.77
C VAL A 397 -6.70 1.91 -2.51
N GLU A 398 -7.35 2.92 -3.10
CA GLU A 398 -8.65 2.76 -3.74
C GLU A 398 -8.77 3.49 -5.09
N ASP A 399 -9.60 2.96 -5.98
CA ASP A 399 -9.82 3.52 -7.32
C ASP A 399 -8.52 3.69 -8.13
N PHE A 400 -7.62 2.71 -8.04
CA PHE A 400 -6.28 2.79 -8.61
C PHE A 400 -6.18 2.10 -9.98
N THR A 401 -5.25 2.56 -10.80
CA THR A 401 -4.92 1.93 -12.10
C THR A 401 -3.43 1.63 -12.22
N ILE A 402 -3.10 0.44 -12.73
CA ILE A 402 -1.80 0.10 -13.29
C ILE A 402 -2.05 -0.14 -14.78
N ALA A 403 -1.60 0.79 -15.62
CA ALA A 403 -1.81 0.71 -17.07
C ALA A 403 -0.83 -0.27 -17.71
N ALA A 404 -1.20 -0.79 -18.87
CA ALA A 404 -0.33 -1.59 -19.70
C ALA A 404 0.93 -0.78 -20.03
N ARG A 405 2.08 -1.46 -20.02
CA ARG A 405 3.35 -0.84 -20.39
C ARG A 405 3.34 -0.38 -21.84
N THR A 406 3.90 0.79 -22.12
CA THR A 406 3.94 1.39 -23.47
C THR A 406 5.12 0.90 -24.31
N THR A 407 6.09 0.24 -23.69
CA THR A 407 7.29 -0.31 -24.35
C THR A 407 7.49 -1.77 -23.92
N PRO A 408 8.12 -2.63 -24.74
CA PRO A 408 8.45 -4.00 -24.34
C PRO A 408 9.30 -4.08 -23.07
N ALA A 409 9.17 -5.18 -22.33
CA ALA A 409 10.02 -5.48 -21.19
C ALA A 409 11.46 -5.74 -21.65
N PRO A 410 12.48 -5.08 -21.06
CA PRO A 410 13.85 -5.55 -21.20
C PRO A 410 13.98 -7.02 -20.77
N ALA A 411 14.90 -7.76 -21.38
CA ALA A 411 15.17 -9.14 -20.99
C ALA A 411 15.57 -9.23 -19.50
N GLY A 412 15.06 -10.24 -18.80
CA GLY A 412 15.32 -10.41 -17.36
C GLY A 412 14.57 -9.43 -16.45
N THR A 413 13.65 -8.63 -16.98
CA THR A 413 12.77 -7.78 -16.16
C THR A 413 11.87 -8.65 -15.29
N GLN A 414 11.88 -8.39 -13.99
CA GLN A 414 10.88 -8.91 -13.07
C GLN A 414 9.77 -7.88 -12.92
N LEU A 415 8.56 -8.23 -13.39
CA LEU A 415 7.40 -7.35 -13.33
C LEU A 415 6.60 -7.62 -12.06
N HIS A 416 6.66 -6.72 -11.09
CA HIS A 416 5.85 -6.81 -9.88
C HIS A 416 4.47 -6.15 -10.09
N GLY A 417 3.66 -6.09 -9.03
CA GLY A 417 2.43 -5.30 -9.03
C GLY A 417 2.20 -4.63 -7.69
N ILE A 418 1.09 -4.96 -7.02
CA ILE A 418 0.74 -4.35 -5.72
C ILE A 418 1.47 -5.05 -4.56
N ASN A 419 2.74 -4.66 -4.35
CA ASN A 419 3.65 -5.23 -3.35
C ASN A 419 3.20 -4.91 -1.91
N VAL A 420 3.14 -5.91 -1.05
CA VAL A 420 3.03 -5.77 0.40
C VAL A 420 3.99 -6.74 1.07
N GLU A 421 4.95 -6.23 1.86
CA GLU A 421 5.95 -7.05 2.55
C GLU A 421 6.36 -6.49 3.93
N GLY A 422 7.32 -7.15 4.58
CA GLY A 422 7.98 -6.63 5.79
C GLY A 422 7.02 -6.43 6.96
N LEU A 423 6.24 -7.47 7.27
CA LEU A 423 5.20 -7.50 8.31
C LEU A 423 4.09 -6.43 8.14
N SER A 424 4.01 -5.77 6.98
CA SER A 424 2.95 -4.83 6.65
C SER A 424 1.59 -5.52 6.72
N SER A 425 0.62 -4.87 7.38
CA SER A 425 -0.63 -5.52 7.78
C SER A 425 -1.83 -4.59 7.82
N TYR A 426 -3.04 -5.15 7.68
CA TYR A 426 -4.29 -4.38 7.67
C TYR A 426 -4.40 -3.35 6.52
N ASN A 427 -3.57 -3.46 5.48
CA ASN A 427 -3.68 -2.62 4.30
C ASN A 427 -4.79 -3.13 3.38
N VAL A 428 -5.42 -2.20 2.67
CA VAL A 428 -6.54 -2.45 1.77
C VAL A 428 -6.19 -1.98 0.37
N TRP A 429 -6.42 -2.85 -0.60
CA TRP A 429 -6.47 -2.54 -2.03
C TRP A 429 -7.90 -2.70 -2.51
N SER A 430 -8.51 -1.64 -3.03
CA SER A 430 -9.93 -1.62 -3.37
C SER A 430 -10.20 -1.03 -4.75
N ARG A 431 -11.15 -1.59 -5.51
CA ARG A 431 -11.61 -1.02 -6.79
C ARG A 431 -10.47 -0.76 -7.78
N GLY A 432 -9.59 -1.75 -7.92
CA GLY A 432 -8.38 -1.66 -8.72
C GLY A 432 -8.57 -2.14 -10.16
N ARG A 433 -7.86 -1.51 -11.09
CA ARG A 433 -7.73 -1.97 -12.48
C ARG A 433 -6.25 -2.14 -12.83
N MET A 434 -5.84 -3.39 -12.99
CA MET A 434 -4.46 -3.75 -13.31
C MET A 434 -4.41 -4.37 -14.69
N GLU A 435 -3.98 -3.61 -15.69
CA GLU A 435 -3.79 -4.11 -17.06
C GLU A 435 -2.48 -4.93 -17.21
N THR A 436 -1.62 -4.87 -16.21
CA THR A 436 -0.36 -5.59 -16.10
C THR A 436 0.05 -5.71 -14.61
N GLY A 437 1.01 -6.57 -14.31
CA GLY A 437 1.53 -6.87 -12.98
C GLY A 437 0.85 -8.07 -12.31
N THR A 438 0.98 -8.15 -10.98
CA THR A 438 0.38 -9.23 -10.17
C THR A 438 0.03 -8.75 -8.77
N PHE A 439 -0.69 -9.57 -8.00
CA PHE A 439 -0.75 -9.39 -6.56
C PHE A 439 0.58 -9.82 -6.00
N ASP A 440 1.36 -8.88 -5.48
CA ASP A 440 2.70 -9.17 -4.99
C ASP A 440 2.66 -9.17 -3.45
N SER A 441 2.67 -10.34 -2.83
CA SER A 441 2.91 -10.45 -1.38
C SER A 441 4.41 -10.54 -1.05
N HIS A 442 5.25 -10.54 -2.10
CA HIS A 442 6.70 -10.55 -2.12
C HIS A 442 7.32 -11.63 -1.26
N ARG A 443 7.44 -11.41 0.06
CA ARG A 443 7.69 -12.34 1.18
C ARG A 443 7.73 -11.42 2.42
N GLY A 444 8.36 -11.81 3.52
CA GLY A 444 8.40 -10.98 4.74
C GLY A 444 7.12 -11.08 5.55
N MET A 445 6.32 -12.12 5.30
CA MET A 445 5.10 -12.49 6.02
C MET A 445 4.14 -11.31 6.27
N PRO A 446 3.68 -10.60 5.21
CA PRO A 446 2.56 -9.67 5.35
C PRO A 446 1.32 -10.44 5.81
N PHE A 447 0.52 -9.86 6.70
CA PHE A 447 -0.63 -10.53 7.30
C PHE A 447 -1.82 -9.60 7.42
N ALA A 448 -3.03 -10.14 7.55
CA ALA A 448 -4.25 -9.35 7.74
C ALA A 448 -4.51 -8.27 6.64
N ASN A 449 -3.98 -8.40 5.43
CA ASN A 449 -4.25 -7.47 4.34
C ASN A 449 -5.46 -7.93 3.49
N VAL A 450 -6.13 -6.97 2.85
CA VAL A 450 -7.30 -7.23 2.00
C VAL A 450 -7.06 -6.68 0.60
N ARG A 451 -7.35 -7.50 -0.41
CA ARG A 451 -7.47 -7.09 -1.81
C ARG A 451 -8.90 -7.36 -2.24
N THR A 452 -9.64 -6.33 -2.64
CA THR A 452 -11.08 -6.46 -2.89
C THR A 452 -11.59 -5.66 -4.08
N ASP A 453 -12.46 -6.29 -4.88
CA ASP A 453 -13.06 -5.72 -6.10
C ASP A 453 -11.99 -5.22 -7.08
N ILE A 454 -11.13 -6.12 -7.54
CA ILE A 454 -10.02 -5.79 -8.44
C ILE A 454 -10.14 -6.61 -9.72
N THR A 455 -9.90 -5.96 -10.86
CA THR A 455 -9.70 -6.62 -12.16
C THR A 455 -8.22 -6.59 -12.51
N VAL A 456 -7.65 -7.73 -12.85
CA VAL A 456 -6.21 -7.92 -13.07
C VAL A 456 -5.92 -8.81 -14.27
N ASN A 457 -5.05 -8.33 -15.15
CA ASN A 457 -4.30 -9.15 -16.10
C ASN A 457 -3.01 -9.59 -15.41
N ASN A 458 -2.96 -10.84 -14.95
CA ASN A 458 -1.89 -11.36 -14.10
C ASN A 458 -0.69 -11.83 -14.94
N ASP A 459 0.11 -10.91 -15.46
CA ASP A 459 1.30 -11.18 -16.28
C ASP A 459 2.62 -10.95 -15.51
N GLY A 460 2.53 -10.49 -14.26
CA GLY A 460 3.68 -10.27 -13.38
C GLY A 460 4.12 -11.53 -12.61
N VAL A 461 5.09 -11.33 -11.73
CA VAL A 461 5.63 -12.32 -10.79
C VAL A 461 5.92 -11.64 -9.47
N HIS A 462 5.76 -12.36 -8.36
CA HIS A 462 6.18 -11.84 -7.06
C HIS A 462 7.67 -12.02 -6.87
N GLY A 463 8.25 -11.16 -6.03
CA GLY A 463 9.64 -11.25 -5.62
C GLY A 463 9.82 -12.02 -4.33
N GLY A 464 10.77 -11.57 -3.51
CA GLY A 464 11.03 -12.15 -2.20
C GLY A 464 12.31 -12.99 -2.15
N ASP A 465 13.24 -12.56 -1.31
CA ASP A 465 14.43 -13.33 -0.99
C ASP A 465 14.07 -14.60 -0.19
N ALA A 466 14.81 -15.70 -0.35
CA ALA A 466 14.56 -16.93 0.40
C ALA A 466 14.64 -16.72 1.92
N SER A 467 15.51 -15.81 2.39
CA SER A 467 15.63 -15.43 3.81
C SER A 467 14.50 -14.53 4.32
N ALA A 468 13.59 -14.08 3.44
CA ALA A 468 12.46 -13.23 3.80
C ALA A 468 11.27 -14.01 4.37
N GLY A 469 11.36 -15.34 4.50
CA GLY A 469 10.32 -16.15 5.13
C GLY A 469 9.05 -16.28 4.27
N PRO A 470 7.89 -16.61 4.86
CA PRO A 470 6.67 -16.94 4.12
C PRO A 470 6.08 -15.80 3.28
N LEU A 471 5.34 -16.17 2.22
CA LEU A 471 4.56 -15.26 1.38
C LEU A 471 3.37 -14.63 2.12
N PHE A 472 2.77 -15.38 3.05
CA PHE A 472 1.55 -14.96 3.74
C PHE A 472 1.63 -15.28 5.24
N GLY A 473 1.26 -14.31 6.07
CA GLY A 473 0.76 -14.59 7.41
C GLY A 473 -0.75 -14.85 7.42
N ALA A 474 -1.32 -14.98 8.61
CA ALA A 474 -2.75 -15.24 8.78
C ALA A 474 -3.62 -14.05 8.37
N ARG A 475 -4.90 -14.36 8.13
CA ARG A 475 -5.98 -13.40 7.83
C ARG A 475 -5.77 -12.60 6.55
N PHE A 476 -4.96 -13.08 5.61
CA PHE A 476 -4.90 -12.45 4.29
C PHE A 476 -6.17 -12.80 3.49
N THR A 477 -6.79 -11.82 2.83
CA THR A 477 -8.06 -12.04 2.13
C THR A 477 -8.08 -11.42 0.75
N HIS A 478 -8.43 -12.23 -0.26
CA HIS A 478 -8.80 -11.79 -1.60
C HIS A 478 -10.32 -11.92 -1.77
N TRP A 479 -10.97 -10.87 -2.25
CA TRP A 479 -12.43 -10.79 -2.28
C TRP A 479 -12.96 -10.12 -3.56
N ASN A 480 -13.73 -10.84 -4.37
CA ASN A 480 -14.28 -10.37 -5.65
C ASN A 480 -13.18 -9.96 -6.64
N ILE A 481 -12.35 -10.92 -7.05
CA ILE A 481 -11.22 -10.73 -7.96
C ILE A 481 -11.58 -11.23 -9.35
N ARG A 482 -11.23 -10.44 -10.38
CA ARG A 482 -11.46 -10.77 -11.79
C ARG A 482 -10.12 -10.87 -12.50
N VAL A 483 -9.68 -12.08 -12.78
CA VAL A 483 -8.40 -12.40 -13.42
C VAL A 483 -8.63 -12.60 -14.92
N THR A 484 -8.28 -11.61 -15.74
CA THR A 484 -8.67 -11.56 -17.15
C THR A 484 -7.92 -12.53 -18.05
N ASN A 485 -6.71 -12.92 -17.66
CA ASN A 485 -5.92 -13.94 -18.36
C ASN A 485 -6.00 -15.32 -17.70
N GLU A 486 -6.86 -15.47 -16.69
CA GLU A 486 -7.12 -16.73 -15.98
C GLU A 486 -5.90 -17.33 -15.26
N ARG A 487 -4.82 -16.57 -15.00
CA ARG A 487 -3.67 -17.10 -14.27
C ARG A 487 -3.89 -17.15 -12.76
N ALA A 488 -3.80 -18.35 -12.18
CA ALA A 488 -4.09 -18.58 -10.76
C ALA A 488 -3.05 -18.01 -9.78
N GLY A 489 -1.77 -17.97 -10.17
CA GLY A 489 -0.65 -17.58 -9.30
C GLY A 489 -0.91 -16.30 -8.49
N LEU A 490 -0.79 -16.41 -7.16
CA LEU A 490 -1.12 -15.40 -6.15
C LEU A 490 -2.53 -14.78 -6.18
N MET A 491 -3.41 -15.16 -7.11
CA MET A 491 -4.81 -14.71 -7.11
C MET A 491 -5.62 -15.58 -6.16
N LYS A 492 -5.37 -16.89 -6.22
CA LYS A 492 -5.99 -17.91 -5.39
C LYS A 492 -5.03 -18.28 -4.26
N ILE A 493 -5.43 -18.08 -3.00
CA ILE A 493 -4.55 -18.25 -1.83
C ILE A 493 -5.00 -19.36 -0.86
N ASP A 494 -6.07 -20.10 -1.16
CA ASP A 494 -6.54 -21.22 -0.32
C ASP A 494 -5.53 -22.38 -0.24
N GLY A 495 -4.66 -22.53 -1.24
CA GLY A 495 -3.54 -23.48 -1.23
C GLY A 495 -2.21 -22.90 -0.75
N LEU A 496 -2.17 -21.63 -0.29
CA LEU A 496 -0.91 -20.92 0.01
C LEU A 496 -0.89 -20.32 1.42
N ALA A 497 -1.96 -19.62 1.81
CA ALA A 497 -2.00 -18.90 3.09
C ALA A 497 -2.31 -19.86 4.25
N PRO A 498 -1.63 -19.73 5.41
CA PRO A 498 -1.89 -20.61 6.56
C PRO A 498 -3.31 -20.45 7.10
N TYR A 499 -3.80 -19.22 7.11
CA TYR A 499 -5.18 -18.84 7.44
C TYR A 499 -5.54 -17.66 6.54
N GLY A 500 -6.64 -17.76 5.80
CA GLY A 500 -7.03 -16.70 4.87
C GLY A 500 -8.30 -17.02 4.10
N ALA A 501 -8.60 -16.21 3.10
CA ALA A 501 -9.80 -16.41 2.28
C ALA A 501 -9.59 -15.93 0.85
N THR A 502 -10.07 -16.71 -0.11
CA THR A 502 -10.34 -16.30 -1.48
C THR A 502 -11.85 -16.42 -1.69
N VAL A 503 -12.55 -15.30 -1.89
CA VAL A 503 -14.01 -15.30 -2.06
C VAL A 503 -14.37 -14.58 -3.34
N GLY A 504 -15.09 -15.24 -4.25
CA GLY A 504 -15.50 -14.63 -5.52
C GLY A 504 -14.33 -14.38 -6.45
N ILE A 505 -13.81 -15.43 -7.06
CA ILE A 505 -12.81 -15.35 -8.14
C ILE A 505 -13.37 -16.06 -9.36
N ASN A 506 -13.10 -15.59 -10.59
CA ASN A 506 -13.45 -16.35 -11.79
C ASN A 506 -12.61 -17.62 -11.91
N GLU A 507 -12.95 -18.47 -12.89
CA GLU A 507 -12.15 -19.65 -13.17
C GLU A 507 -10.72 -19.23 -13.56
N VAL A 508 -9.74 -19.89 -12.96
CA VAL A 508 -8.32 -19.70 -13.18
C VAL A 508 -7.62 -21.04 -13.32
N ARG A 509 -6.45 -21.03 -13.94
CA ARG A 509 -5.59 -22.20 -14.18
C ARG A 509 -4.14 -21.88 -13.85
N GLU A 510 -3.39 -22.92 -13.55
CA GLU A 510 -1.97 -22.81 -13.20
C GLU A 510 -1.11 -22.68 -14.47
N PHE A 511 -0.38 -21.57 -14.58
CA PHE A 511 0.70 -21.35 -15.55
C PHE A 511 1.57 -20.15 -15.12
N GLY A 512 2.77 -20.03 -15.69
CA GLY A 512 3.76 -19.02 -15.27
C GLY A 512 4.41 -19.41 -13.94
N GLN A 513 4.61 -18.45 -13.03
CA GLN A 513 5.00 -18.74 -11.64
C GLN A 513 3.82 -19.40 -10.90
N ILE A 514 4.08 -20.59 -10.36
CA ILE A 514 3.15 -21.41 -9.58
C ILE A 514 3.79 -21.61 -8.21
N ASP A 515 3.06 -21.24 -7.16
CA ASP A 515 3.56 -21.25 -5.79
C ASP A 515 3.08 -22.49 -5.03
N VAL A 516 3.87 -22.88 -4.04
CA VAL A 516 3.54 -23.94 -3.09
C VAL A 516 3.48 -23.34 -1.69
N PRO A 517 2.71 -23.93 -0.75
CA PRO A 517 2.62 -23.38 0.58
C PRO A 517 3.96 -23.41 1.31
N ASP A 518 4.29 -22.31 1.98
CA ASP A 518 5.51 -22.23 2.81
C ASP A 518 5.39 -23.06 4.10
N PHE A 519 4.16 -23.27 4.60
CA PHE A 519 3.90 -24.03 5.82
C PHE A 519 3.53 -25.48 5.53
N PRO A 520 4.08 -26.45 6.28
CA PRO A 520 3.66 -27.84 6.17
C PRO A 520 2.30 -28.07 6.84
N GLY A 521 1.62 -29.16 6.45
CA GLY A 521 0.36 -29.60 7.04
C GLY A 521 -0.86 -28.84 6.49
N ASP A 522 -1.98 -28.96 7.21
CA ASP A 522 -3.26 -28.42 6.77
C ASP A 522 -3.25 -26.88 6.79
N LEU A 523 -3.70 -26.31 5.68
CA LEU A 523 -3.99 -24.88 5.57
C LEU A 523 -5.45 -24.65 5.95
N HIS A 524 -5.69 -23.51 6.59
CA HIS A 524 -7.03 -23.07 6.97
C HIS A 524 -7.46 -21.87 6.14
N ALA A 525 -6.99 -21.75 4.91
CA ALA A 525 -7.48 -20.77 3.96
C ALA A 525 -8.68 -21.34 3.18
N ARG A 526 -9.75 -20.55 3.03
CA ARG A 526 -11.00 -21.02 2.40
C ARG A 526 -11.21 -20.42 1.02
N LEU A 527 -11.82 -21.21 0.14
CA LEU A 527 -12.34 -20.78 -1.15
C LEU A 527 -13.87 -20.79 -1.14
N GLU A 528 -14.50 -19.66 -1.47
CA GLU A 528 -15.95 -19.55 -1.64
C GLU A 528 -16.30 -18.85 -2.97
N ALA A 529 -17.44 -19.22 -3.56
CA ALA A 529 -17.97 -18.62 -4.80
C ALA A 529 -16.98 -18.62 -5.99
N TYR A 530 -16.22 -19.71 -6.13
CA TYR A 530 -15.32 -19.93 -7.27
C TYR A 530 -16.07 -19.95 -8.61
N GLY A 531 -15.45 -19.39 -9.64
CA GLY A 531 -16.02 -19.25 -10.99
C GLY A 531 -17.17 -18.23 -11.10
N SER A 532 -17.51 -17.50 -10.03
CA SER A 532 -18.70 -16.62 -9.97
C SER A 532 -18.46 -15.30 -9.21
N PRO A 533 -17.44 -14.49 -9.52
CA PRO A 533 -17.14 -13.27 -8.76
C PRO A 533 -18.32 -12.27 -8.75
N ALA A 534 -19.08 -12.18 -9.85
CA ALA A 534 -20.21 -11.26 -9.98
C ALA A 534 -21.38 -11.53 -9.01
N THR A 535 -21.49 -12.76 -8.49
CA THR A 535 -22.61 -13.17 -7.63
C THR A 535 -22.31 -13.02 -6.14
N VAL A 536 -21.08 -12.70 -5.74
CA VAL A 536 -20.70 -12.59 -4.32
C VAL A 536 -21.32 -11.36 -3.66
N ARG A 537 -21.82 -11.54 -2.43
CA ARG A 537 -22.23 -10.44 -1.55
C ARG A 537 -21.53 -10.54 -0.18
N PRO A 538 -20.99 -9.41 0.33
CA PRO A 538 -20.88 -8.10 -0.32
C PRO A 538 -19.95 -8.11 -1.54
N ALA A 539 -20.11 -7.17 -2.48
CA ALA A 539 -19.23 -7.09 -3.65
C ALA A 539 -17.83 -6.55 -3.30
N ASN A 540 -17.77 -5.63 -2.34
CA ASN A 540 -16.52 -5.04 -1.85
C ASN A 540 -16.47 -5.24 -0.34
N LEU A 541 -15.45 -5.98 0.13
CA LEU A 541 -15.33 -6.35 1.53
C LEU A 541 -15.06 -5.14 2.41
N TYR A 542 -14.16 -4.24 1.99
CA TYR A 542 -13.80 -3.06 2.77
C TYR A 542 -15.00 -2.14 2.98
N GLU A 543 -15.73 -1.82 1.91
CA GLU A 543 -16.93 -0.98 1.98
C GLU A 543 -17.99 -1.57 2.92
N ALA A 544 -18.25 -2.88 2.81
CA ALA A 544 -19.21 -3.55 3.66
C ALA A 544 -18.78 -3.51 5.14
N GLN A 545 -17.49 -3.70 5.43
CA GLN A 545 -16.97 -3.65 6.80
C GLN A 545 -17.11 -2.27 7.45
N ARG A 546 -17.13 -1.17 6.69
CA ARG A 546 -17.33 0.18 7.25
C ARG A 546 -18.67 0.33 7.98
N GLY A 547 -19.69 -0.41 7.53
CA GLY A 547 -21.03 -0.46 8.13
C GLY A 547 -21.18 -1.46 9.29
N VAL A 548 -20.16 -2.29 9.57
CA VAL A 548 -20.23 -3.28 10.65
C VAL A 548 -20.15 -2.58 12.00
N ARG A 549 -21.13 -2.86 12.85
CA ARG A 549 -21.14 -2.39 14.24
C ARG A 549 -20.17 -3.24 15.06
N LEU A 550 -19.11 -2.61 15.55
CA LEU A 550 -18.23 -3.21 16.55
C LEU A 550 -18.95 -3.18 17.89
N ARG A 551 -19.14 -4.34 18.51
CA ARG A 551 -19.69 -4.46 19.86
C ARG A 551 -18.57 -4.48 20.88
#